data_AF-A0A1S3L5H3-F1
#
_entry.id   AF-A0A1S3L5H3-F1
#
_cell.length_a   1.000
_cell.length_b   1.000
_cell.length_c   1.000
_cell.angle_alpha   90.00
_cell.angle_beta   90.00
_cell.angle_gamma   90.00
#
_symmetry.space_group_name_H-M   'P 1'
#
loop_
_entity.id
_entity.type
_entity.pdbx_description
1 polymer ?
#
loop_
_entity_poly.entity_id
_entity_poly.type
_entity_poly.pdbx_seq_one_letter_code
_entity_poly.pdbx_strand_id
1 'polypeptide(L)'
;MSVPGPHAFLLVIRLGRFTEEERNTVKWIQENFGEEASKYTILLFTGKDQLKGKTVEEWLNPCVALQELIRSCLGRYHCLNNDQRDDRLQVNELLKMILKMVEMNGGEQYTNEMYQEVQRKLREEEERRRKEMEEERRRREEELREQERRRREEERRRRENIAIGLTFYSSCLGSSSWD
;
A
#
# COMPACT_ATOMS: atom_id res chain seq x y z
N MET A 1 18.20 12.49 -9.70
CA MET A 1 18.53 11.80 -8.43
C MET A 1 19.98 12.11 -8.09
N SER A 2 20.30 12.38 -6.83
CA SER A 2 21.67 12.62 -6.38
C SER A 2 22.48 11.32 -6.50
N VAL A 3 23.58 11.37 -7.25
CA VAL A 3 24.56 10.27 -7.34
C VAL A 3 25.68 10.59 -6.35
N PRO A 4 26.08 9.68 -5.45
CA PRO A 4 25.79 8.23 -5.42
C PRO A 4 24.48 7.84 -4.71
N GLY A 5 23.89 8.75 -3.93
CA GLY A 5 22.61 8.58 -3.25
C GLY A 5 22.36 9.68 -2.22
N PRO A 6 21.15 9.81 -1.66
CA PRO A 6 20.93 10.72 -0.53
C PRO A 6 21.56 10.18 0.76
N HIS A 7 22.24 11.07 1.49
CA HIS A 7 22.75 10.76 2.84
C HIS A 7 21.64 10.79 3.90
N ALA A 8 20.60 11.59 3.66
CA ALA A 8 19.44 11.70 4.52
C ALA A 8 18.20 12.12 3.73
N PHE A 9 17.05 11.62 4.15
CA PHE A 9 15.74 12.12 3.78
C PHE A 9 15.20 12.96 4.94
N LEU A 10 14.78 14.19 4.66
CA LEU A 10 14.14 15.05 5.65
C LEU A 10 12.65 15.11 5.36
N LEU A 11 11.83 14.58 6.26
CA LEU A 11 10.37 14.72 6.16
C LEU A 11 9.93 15.92 6.99
N VAL A 12 9.53 16.99 6.31
CA VAL A 12 9.16 18.25 6.98
C VAL A 12 7.69 18.23 7.39
N ILE A 13 7.43 18.43 8.68
CA ILE A 13 6.08 18.49 9.27
C ILE A 13 5.93 19.84 9.98
N ARG A 14 4.81 20.53 9.79
CA ARG A 14 4.56 21.80 10.49
C ARG A 14 3.82 21.55 11.80
N LEU A 15 4.38 22.02 12.91
CA LEU A 15 3.74 21.98 14.22
C LEU A 15 2.40 22.73 14.17
N GLY A 16 1.34 22.10 14.67
CA GLY A 16 -0.03 22.59 14.58
C GLY A 16 -0.84 22.07 13.39
N ARG A 17 -0.21 21.40 12.42
CA ARG A 17 -0.89 20.71 11.31
C ARG A 17 -0.28 19.33 11.11
N PHE A 18 -1.03 18.29 11.45
CA PHE A 18 -0.72 16.91 11.08
C PHE A 18 -1.87 16.35 10.26
N THR A 19 -1.59 16.05 9.00
CA THR A 19 -2.55 15.71 7.96
C THR A 19 -2.34 14.29 7.46
N GLU A 20 -3.37 13.77 6.78
CA GLU A 20 -3.29 12.44 6.19
C GLU A 20 -2.21 12.36 5.11
N GLU A 21 -1.96 13.44 4.38
CA GLU A 21 -0.88 13.53 3.39
C GLU A 21 0.50 13.30 4.02
N GLU A 22 0.77 13.88 5.20
CA GLU A 22 2.03 13.71 5.92
C GLU A 22 2.20 12.26 6.41
N ARG A 23 1.10 11.62 6.87
CA ARG A 23 1.08 10.20 7.23
C ARG A 23 1.36 9.30 6.03
N ASN A 24 0.72 9.60 4.90
CA ASN A 24 0.87 8.84 3.67
C ASN A 24 2.25 9.00 3.04
N THR A 25 2.96 10.11 3.33
CA THR A 25 4.30 10.35 2.77
C THR A 25 5.32 9.34 3.30
N VAL A 26 5.30 8.97 4.58
CA VAL A 26 6.22 7.92 5.08
C VAL A 26 5.90 6.57 4.49
N LYS A 27 4.61 6.25 4.39
CA LYS A 27 4.18 5.01 3.75
C LYS A 27 4.65 4.98 2.30
N TRP A 28 4.51 6.08 1.58
CA TRP A 28 4.99 6.22 0.20
C TRP A 28 6.51 6.10 0.11
N ILE A 29 7.28 6.67 1.04
CA ILE A 29 8.74 6.51 1.10
C ILE A 29 9.09 5.03 1.29
N GLN A 30 8.42 4.32 2.19
CA GLN A 30 8.64 2.89 2.41
C GLN A 30 8.23 2.05 1.20
N GLU A 31 7.09 2.36 0.58
CA GLU A 31 6.61 1.67 -0.62
C GLU A 31 7.54 1.88 -1.82
N ASN A 32 8.14 3.08 -2.00
CA ASN A 32 8.93 3.40 -3.19
C ASN A 32 10.45 3.25 -3.01
N PHE A 33 10.96 3.46 -1.79
CA PHE A 33 12.38 3.40 -1.44
C PHE A 33 12.71 2.25 -0.47
N GLY A 34 11.72 1.46 -0.08
CA GLY A 34 11.87 0.29 0.78
C GLY A 34 11.87 0.64 2.26
N GLU A 35 11.63 -0.37 3.11
CA GLU A 35 11.65 -0.22 4.57
C GLU A 35 13.00 0.32 5.08
N GLU A 36 14.09 0.03 4.38
CA GLU A 36 15.43 0.53 4.69
C GLU A 36 15.55 2.06 4.59
N ALA A 37 14.71 2.72 3.77
CA ALA A 37 14.71 4.18 3.66
C ALA A 37 14.36 4.87 4.98
N SER A 38 13.60 4.21 5.86
CA SER A 38 13.35 4.69 7.22
C SER A 38 14.63 4.90 8.01
N LYS A 39 15.69 4.09 7.78
CA LYS A 39 17.00 4.22 8.45
C LYS A 39 17.76 5.49 8.06
N TYR A 40 17.43 6.05 6.90
CA TYR A 40 18.01 7.28 6.37
C TYR A 40 17.08 8.49 6.52
N THR A 41 15.95 8.34 7.20
CA THR A 41 14.94 9.40 7.35
C THR A 41 15.03 10.07 8.72
N ILE A 42 14.91 11.40 8.73
CA ILE A 42 14.76 12.25 9.90
C ILE A 42 13.48 13.07 9.75
N LEU A 43 12.65 13.09 10.79
CA LEU A 43 11.49 13.98 10.84
C LEU A 43 11.94 15.40 11.21
N LEU A 44 11.60 16.39 10.41
CA LEU A 44 11.92 17.79 10.66
C LEU A 44 10.64 18.56 11.00
N PHE A 45 10.45 18.87 12.27
CA PHE A 45 9.36 19.71 12.71
C PHE A 45 9.68 21.19 12.50
N THR A 46 8.74 21.94 11.94
CA THR A 46 8.86 23.39 11.73
C THR A 46 7.71 24.12 12.42
N GLY A 47 7.81 25.44 12.59
CA GLY A 47 6.73 26.22 13.20
C GLY A 47 6.71 26.15 14.74
N LYS A 48 7.90 26.10 15.37
CA LYS A 48 8.04 26.02 16.84
C LYS A 48 7.38 27.22 17.54
N ASP A 49 7.31 28.36 16.87
CA ASP A 49 6.56 29.57 17.25
C ASP A 49 5.06 29.29 17.51
N GLN A 50 4.49 28.27 16.87
CA GLN A 50 3.07 27.94 16.96
C GLN A 50 2.69 27.14 18.21
N LEU A 51 3.68 26.70 19.00
CA LEU A 51 3.43 25.85 20.17
C LEU A 51 2.78 26.60 21.36
N LYS A 52 2.60 27.93 21.29
CA LYS A 52 1.91 28.74 22.31
C LYS A 52 2.37 28.45 23.75
N GLY A 53 3.66 28.24 23.95
CA GLY A 53 4.27 27.94 25.26
C GLY A 53 4.34 26.46 25.64
N LYS A 54 3.81 25.54 24.82
CA LYS A 54 4.02 24.10 24.98
C LYS A 54 5.40 23.67 24.48
N THR A 55 5.95 22.61 25.04
CA THR A 55 7.12 21.95 24.45
C THR A 55 6.72 21.13 23.22
N VAL A 56 7.72 20.74 22.42
CA VAL A 56 7.48 19.87 21.26
C VAL A 56 6.93 18.53 21.75
N GLU A 57 7.53 17.97 22.80
CA GLU A 57 7.14 16.69 23.40
C GLU A 57 5.68 16.71 23.88
N GLU A 58 5.25 17.81 24.49
CA GLU A 58 3.85 18.01 24.90
C GLU A 58 2.88 18.06 23.71
N TRP A 59 3.33 18.54 22.56
CA TRP A 59 2.52 18.53 21.33
C TRP A 59 2.53 17.17 20.63
N LEU A 60 3.64 16.43 20.69
CA LEU A 60 3.79 15.10 20.09
C LEU A 60 3.02 14.02 20.86
N ASN A 61 3.01 14.10 22.20
CA ASN A 61 2.49 13.05 23.08
C ASN A 61 1.02 12.64 22.83
N PRO A 62 0.08 13.56 22.56
CA PRO A 62 -1.31 13.20 22.34
C PRO A 62 -1.58 12.47 21.01
N CYS A 63 -0.67 12.57 20.02
CA CYS A 63 -0.93 12.08 18.67
C CYS A 63 -0.28 10.71 18.44
N VAL A 64 -1.06 9.63 18.57
CA VAL A 64 -0.61 8.24 18.36
C VAL A 64 0.02 8.05 16.97
N ALA A 65 -0.63 8.55 15.92
CA ALA A 65 -0.13 8.42 14.56
C ALA A 65 1.25 9.10 14.36
N LEU A 66 1.48 10.22 15.03
CA LEU A 66 2.77 10.91 14.97
C LEU A 66 3.84 10.20 15.80
N GLN A 67 3.47 9.61 16.94
CA GLN A 67 4.38 8.74 17.68
C GLN A 67 4.76 7.50 16.88
N GLU A 68 3.83 6.88 16.17
CA GLU A 68 4.11 5.78 15.24
C GLU A 68 5.08 6.22 14.13
N LEU A 69 4.88 7.42 13.59
CA LEU A 69 5.77 8.01 12.59
C LEU A 69 7.20 8.17 13.14
N ILE A 70 7.34 8.76 14.32
CA ILE A 70 8.65 8.92 14.99
C ILE A 70 9.30 7.56 15.22
N ARG A 71 8.54 6.56 15.67
CA ARG A 71 9.05 5.19 15.87
C ARG A 71 9.50 4.56 14.56
N SER A 72 8.76 4.75 13.46
CA SER A 72 9.13 4.26 12.13
C SER A 72 10.44 4.88 11.63
N CYS A 73 10.77 6.09 12.06
CA CYS A 73 12.04 6.76 11.80
C CYS A 73 13.08 6.54 12.93
N LEU A 74 12.94 5.45 13.71
CA LEU A 74 13.84 5.06 14.79
C LEU A 74 14.07 6.18 15.84
N GLY A 75 13.04 6.97 16.12
CA GLY A 75 13.09 8.06 17.09
C GLY A 75 13.79 9.33 16.60
N ARG A 76 14.21 9.39 15.33
CA ARG A 76 14.92 10.56 14.79
C ARG A 76 13.96 11.67 14.40
N TYR A 77 13.98 12.75 15.18
CA TYR A 77 13.37 14.01 14.80
C TYR A 77 14.20 15.21 15.26
N HIS A 78 14.04 16.33 14.55
CA HIS A 78 14.65 17.60 14.89
C HIS A 78 13.63 18.73 14.71
N CYS A 79 13.78 19.81 15.47
CA CYS A 79 12.86 20.95 15.41
C CYS A 79 13.59 22.20 14.94
N LEU A 80 13.10 22.80 13.87
CA LEU A 80 13.66 23.99 13.26
C LEU A 80 12.70 25.18 13.43
N ASN A 81 13.21 26.28 13.96
CA ASN A 81 12.48 27.55 14.06
C ASN A 81 12.89 28.48 12.92
N ASN A 82 12.07 28.57 11.88
CA ASN A 82 12.35 29.36 10.67
C ASN A 82 12.37 30.88 10.92
N ASP A 83 11.84 31.35 12.05
CA ASP A 83 11.86 32.76 12.43
C ASP A 83 13.21 33.18 13.05
N GLN A 84 13.97 32.23 13.60
CA GLN A 84 15.29 32.46 14.19
C GLN A 84 16.41 32.17 13.18
N ARG A 85 16.44 32.93 12.09
CA ARG A 85 17.35 32.68 10.95
C ARG A 85 18.84 32.80 11.30
N ASP A 86 19.17 33.60 12.31
CA ASP A 86 20.56 33.80 12.75
C ASP A 86 21.04 32.69 13.70
N ASP A 87 20.13 31.82 14.17
CA ASP A 87 20.47 30.72 15.05
C ASP A 87 21.06 29.53 14.28
N ARG A 88 22.36 29.62 14.03
CA ARG A 88 23.12 28.54 13.39
C ARG A 88 23.24 27.28 14.26
N LEU A 89 22.89 27.34 15.56
CA LEU A 89 22.98 26.17 16.44
C LEU A 89 21.98 25.10 16.01
N GLN A 90 20.77 25.47 15.61
CA GLN A 90 19.74 24.52 15.15
C GLN A 90 20.21 23.73 13.93
N VAL A 91 20.82 24.41 12.95
CA VAL A 91 21.39 23.76 11.76
C VAL A 91 22.56 22.86 12.13
N ASN A 92 23.44 23.30 13.05
CA ASN A 92 24.55 22.47 13.52
C ASN A 92 24.07 21.20 14.25
N GLU A 93 22.99 21.29 15.03
CA GLU A 93 22.39 20.12 15.69
C GLU A 93 21.78 19.16 14.68
N LEU A 94 21.07 19.67 13.67
CA LEU A 94 20.56 18.85 12.56
C LEU A 94 21.69 18.13 11.82
N LEU A 95 22.78 18.83 11.49
CA LEU A 95 23.94 18.25 10.82
C LEU A 95 24.61 17.17 11.68
N LYS A 96 24.76 17.40 12.99
CA LYS A 96 25.25 16.37 13.92
C LYS A 96 24.35 15.13 13.93
N MET A 97 23.03 15.32 13.88
CA MET A 97 22.08 14.21 13.82
C MET A 97 22.21 13.42 12.51
N ILE A 98 22.38 14.12 11.37
CA ILE A 98 22.62 13.49 10.06
C ILE A 98 23.93 12.68 10.10
N LEU A 99 25.02 13.26 10.60
CA LEU A 99 26.31 12.57 10.69
C LEU A 99 26.23 11.32 11.56
N LYS A 100 25.59 11.42 12.73
CA LYS A 100 25.37 10.26 13.62
C LYS A 100 24.50 9.20 12.95
N MET A 101 23.48 9.60 12.19
CA MET A 101 22.63 8.65 11.45
C MET A 101 23.44 7.90 10.39
N VAL A 102 24.26 8.61 9.61
CA VAL A 102 25.16 7.99 8.62
C VAL A 102 26.14 7.03 9.29
N GLU A 103 26.73 7.42 10.42
CA GLU A 103 27.61 6.55 11.21
C GLU A 103 26.91 5.27 11.70
N MET A 104 25.67 5.40 12.22
CA MET A 104 24.86 4.24 12.63
C MET A 104 24.49 3.32 11.46
N ASN A 105 24.45 3.86 10.24
CA ASN A 105 24.24 3.10 9.00
C ASN A 105 25.57 2.60 8.38
N GLY A 106 26.65 2.53 9.17
CA GLY A 106 27.94 2.00 8.71
C GLY A 106 28.78 2.99 7.88
N GLY A 107 28.42 4.27 7.88
CA GLY A 107 29.04 5.29 7.03
C GLY A 107 28.53 5.30 5.59
N GLU A 108 27.56 4.44 5.27
CA GLU A 108 27.03 4.30 3.93
C GLU A 108 25.88 5.30 3.69
N GLN A 109 25.66 5.62 2.42
CA GLN A 109 24.50 6.40 1.97
C GLN A 109 23.44 5.46 1.40
N TYR A 110 22.20 5.93 1.30
CA TYR A 110 21.18 5.15 0.62
C TYR A 110 21.56 4.98 -0.86
N THR A 111 21.85 3.74 -1.29
CA THR A 111 22.43 3.51 -2.61
C THR A 111 21.38 3.34 -3.70
N ASN A 112 21.78 3.62 -4.94
CA ASN A 112 20.96 3.32 -6.10
C ASN A 112 20.68 1.81 -6.25
N GLU A 113 21.56 0.93 -5.77
CA GLU A 113 21.33 -0.52 -5.76
C GLU A 113 20.19 -0.91 -4.83
N MET A 114 20.14 -0.33 -3.61
CA MET A 114 19.02 -0.51 -2.69
C MET A 114 17.71 -0.06 -3.33
N TYR A 115 17.72 1.09 -4.01
CA TYR A 115 16.57 1.59 -4.75
C TYR A 115 16.13 0.64 -5.87
N GLN A 116 17.07 0.20 -6.71
CA GLN A 116 16.78 -0.71 -7.82
C GLN A 116 16.22 -2.05 -7.35
N GLU A 117 16.71 -2.57 -6.22
CA GLU A 117 16.23 -3.80 -5.61
C GLU A 117 14.78 -3.67 -5.13
N VAL A 118 14.43 -2.56 -4.48
CA VAL A 118 13.04 -2.25 -4.09
C VAL A 118 12.16 -2.19 -5.33
N GLN A 119 12.57 -1.44 -6.35
CA GLN A 119 11.83 -1.29 -7.60
C GLN A 119 11.65 -2.61 -8.35
N ARG A 120 12.64 -3.52 -8.27
CA ARG A 120 12.54 -4.87 -8.84
C ARG A 120 11.47 -5.69 -8.12
N LYS A 121 11.50 -5.73 -6.79
CA LYS A 121 10.51 -6.45 -5.97
C LYS A 121 9.08 -5.95 -6.21
N LEU A 122 8.89 -4.63 -6.29
CA LEU A 122 7.57 -4.04 -6.59
C LEU A 122 7.03 -4.52 -7.94
N ARG A 123 7.87 -4.52 -8.99
CA ARG A 123 7.48 -5.00 -10.32
C ARG A 123 7.15 -6.48 -10.32
N GLU A 124 7.95 -7.30 -9.64
CA GLU A 124 7.71 -8.75 -9.53
C GLU A 124 6.39 -9.05 -8.80
N GLU A 125 6.09 -8.31 -7.72
CA GLU A 125 4.84 -8.45 -6.99
C GLU A 125 3.62 -7.99 -7.81
N GLU A 126 3.74 -6.88 -8.53
CA GLU A 126 2.68 -6.38 -9.42
C GLU A 126 2.41 -7.39 -10.56
N GLU A 127 3.45 -7.96 -11.16
CA GLU A 127 3.31 -8.98 -12.19
C GLU A 127 2.66 -10.25 -11.63
N ARG A 128 3.05 -10.69 -10.44
CA ARG A 128 2.43 -11.84 -9.75
C ARG A 128 0.94 -11.59 -9.50
N ARG A 129 0.58 -10.45 -8.92
CA ARG A 129 -0.83 -10.08 -8.67
C ARG A 129 -1.64 -10.02 -9.97
N ARG A 130 -1.04 -9.50 -11.04
CA ARG A 130 -1.68 -9.47 -12.37
C ARG A 130 -1.95 -10.88 -12.90
N LYS A 131 -0.99 -11.81 -12.78
CA LYS A 131 -1.17 -13.21 -13.19
C LYS A 131 -2.25 -13.90 -12.37
N GLU A 132 -2.25 -13.72 -11.05
CA GLU A 132 -3.27 -14.26 -10.15
C GLU A 132 -4.67 -13.78 -10.53
N MET A 133 -4.84 -12.46 -10.77
CA MET A 133 -6.12 -11.90 -11.22
C MET A 133 -6.55 -12.44 -12.59
N GLU A 134 -5.61 -12.64 -13.51
CA GLU A 134 -5.92 -13.20 -14.83
C GLU A 134 -6.34 -14.67 -14.75
N GLU A 135 -5.67 -15.48 -13.92
CA GLU A 135 -6.05 -16.86 -13.66
C GLU A 135 -7.42 -16.96 -12.98
N GLU A 136 -7.68 -16.12 -11.98
CA GLU A 136 -8.98 -16.07 -11.31
C GLU A 136 -10.10 -15.72 -12.30
N ARG A 137 -9.86 -14.75 -13.19
CA ARG A 137 -10.81 -14.39 -14.25
C ARG A 137 -11.06 -15.57 -15.19
N ARG A 138 -10.01 -16.28 -15.62
CA ARG A 138 -10.13 -17.46 -16.49
C ARG A 138 -10.95 -18.58 -15.83
N ARG A 139 -10.67 -18.89 -14.56
CA ARG A 139 -11.43 -19.89 -13.79
C ARG A 139 -12.91 -19.52 -13.70
N ARG A 140 -13.23 -18.27 -13.37
CA ARG A 140 -14.62 -17.78 -13.33
C ARG A 140 -15.31 -17.89 -14.69
N GLU A 141 -14.62 -17.58 -15.78
CA GLU A 141 -15.16 -17.72 -17.13
C GLU A 141 -15.41 -19.19 -17.51
N GLU A 142 -14.51 -20.10 -17.15
CA GLU A 142 -14.68 -21.53 -17.37
C GLU A 142 -15.84 -22.11 -16.55
N GLU A 143 -15.96 -21.75 -15.27
CA GLU A 143 -17.08 -22.13 -14.42
C GLU A 143 -18.42 -21.65 -15.00
N LEU A 144 -18.49 -20.41 -15.48
CA LEU A 144 -19.69 -19.86 -16.10
C LEU A 144 -20.08 -20.65 -17.37
N ARG A 145 -19.10 -20.96 -18.23
CA ARG A 145 -19.31 -21.77 -19.44
C ARG A 145 -19.77 -23.18 -19.11
N GLU A 146 -19.23 -23.79 -18.06
CA GLU A 146 -19.64 -25.11 -17.61
C GLU A 146 -21.07 -25.10 -17.05
N GLN A 147 -21.42 -24.10 -16.23
CA GLN A 147 -22.78 -23.91 -15.73
C GLN A 147 -23.78 -23.73 -16.88
N GLU A 148 -23.45 -22.91 -17.89
CA GLU A 148 -24.30 -22.75 -19.06
C GLU A 148 -24.49 -24.07 -19.83
N ARG A 149 -23.42 -24.84 -20.02
CA ARG A 149 -23.51 -26.15 -20.67
C ARG A 149 -24.42 -27.10 -19.90
N ARG A 150 -24.24 -27.21 -18.59
CA ARG A 150 -25.07 -28.06 -17.71
C ARG A 150 -26.54 -27.64 -17.80
N ARG A 151 -26.84 -26.34 -17.74
CA ARG A 151 -28.20 -25.81 -17.87
C ARG A 151 -28.85 -26.17 -19.22
N ARG A 152 -28.11 -26.02 -20.33
CA ARG A 152 -28.60 -26.39 -21.68
C ARG A 152 -28.87 -27.90 -21.79
N GLU A 153 -28.00 -28.74 -21.23
CA GLU A 153 -28.18 -30.19 -21.21
C GLU A 153 -29.40 -30.61 -20.37
N GLU A 154 -29.60 -29.99 -19.20
CA GLU A 154 -30.79 -30.20 -18.36
C GLU A 154 -32.07 -29.77 -19.06
N GLU A 155 -32.08 -28.60 -19.71
CA GLU A 155 -33.21 -28.12 -20.51
C GLU A 155 -33.53 -29.10 -21.66
N ARG A 156 -32.52 -29.63 -22.35
CA ARG A 156 -32.70 -30.64 -23.41
C ARG A 156 -33.32 -31.93 -22.86
N ARG A 157 -32.77 -32.48 -21.77
CA ARG A 157 -33.30 -33.70 -21.11
C ARG A 157 -34.75 -33.50 -20.65
N ARG A 158 -35.08 -32.31 -20.12
CA ARG A 158 -36.45 -31.99 -19.71
C ARG A 158 -37.41 -31.98 -20.90
N ARG A 159 -37.03 -31.40 -22.04
CA ARG A 159 -37.83 -31.41 -23.27
C ARG A 159 -38.03 -32.82 -23.82
N GLU A 160 -36.97 -33.63 -23.85
CA GLU A 160 -37.04 -35.03 -24.28
C GLU A 160 -37.99 -35.85 -23.40
N ASN A 161 -37.88 -35.73 -22.08
CA ASN A 161 -38.78 -36.40 -21.14
C ASN A 161 -40.24 -36.00 -21.33
N ILE A 162 -40.53 -34.71 -21.56
CA ILE A 162 -41.89 -34.23 -21.86
C ILE A 162 -42.40 -34.81 -23.17
N ALA A 163 -41.58 -34.83 -24.23
CA ALA A 163 -41.95 -35.39 -25.52
C ALA A 163 -42.28 -36.89 -25.42
N ILE A 164 -41.44 -37.67 -24.73
CA ILE A 164 -41.68 -39.09 -24.47
C ILE A 164 -43.02 -39.28 -23.74
N GLY A 165 -43.27 -38.50 -22.68
CA GLY A 165 -44.54 -38.55 -21.95
C GLY A 165 -45.76 -38.26 -22.83
N LEU A 166 -45.68 -37.26 -23.71
CA LEU A 166 -46.75 -36.93 -24.65
C LEU A 166 -46.99 -38.05 -25.69
N THR A 167 -45.92 -38.66 -26.21
CA THR A 167 -46.06 -39.80 -27.14
C THR A 167 -46.70 -41.01 -26.49
N PHE A 168 -46.36 -41.30 -25.23
CA PHE A 168 -46.98 -42.37 -24.46
C PHE A 168 -48.47 -42.10 -24.22
N TYR A 169 -48.80 -40.88 -23.76
CA TYR A 169 -50.19 -40.47 -23.52
C TYR A 169 -51.06 -40.53 -24.78
N SER A 170 -50.54 -40.08 -25.93
CA SER A 170 -51.25 -40.15 -27.21
C SER A 170 -51.48 -41.60 -27.68
N SER A 171 -50.53 -42.50 -27.41
CA SER A 171 -50.65 -43.92 -27.76
C SER A 171 -51.73 -44.63 -26.93
N CYS A 172 -51.84 -44.26 -25.65
CA CYS A 172 -52.91 -44.76 -24.78
C CYS A 172 -54.30 -44.25 -25.20
N LEU A 173 -54.43 -42.98 -25.56
CA LEU A 173 -55.72 -42.41 -26.01
C LEU A 173 -56.19 -42.97 -27.38
N GLY A 174 -55.26 -43.24 -28.30
CA GLY A 174 -55.58 -43.88 -29.58
C GLY A 174 -56.02 -45.35 -29.47
N SER A 175 -55.75 -45.98 -28.32
CA SER A 175 -56.18 -47.35 -28.02
C SER A 175 -57.57 -47.43 -27.38
N SER A 176 -58.19 -46.28 -27.07
CA SER A 176 -59.52 -46.19 -26.43
C SER A 176 -60.66 -45.82 -27.38
N SER A 177 -60.45 -45.82 -28.70
CA SER A 177 -61.47 -45.50 -29.72
C SER A 177 -62.01 -46.71 -30.50
N TRP A 178 -61.79 -47.92 -29.99
CA TRP A 178 -62.38 -49.16 -30.49
C TRP A 178 -62.84 -50.01 -29.32
N ASP A 179 -63.95 -49.61 -28.71
CA ASP A 179 -64.90 -50.46 -27.98
C ASP A 179 -66.27 -49.77 -28.01
#